data_AF-A0A9X0YBM3-F1
#
_entry.id   AF-A0A9X0YBM3-F1
#
_cell.length_a   1.000
_cell.length_b   1.000
_cell.length_c   1.000
_cell.angle_alpha   90.00
_cell.angle_beta   90.00
_cell.angle_gamma   90.00
#
_symmetry.space_group_name_H-M   'P 1'
#
loop_
_entity.id
_entity.type
_entity.pdbx_description
1 polymer ?
#
loop_
_entity_poly.entity_id
_entity_poly.type
_entity_poly.pdbx_seq_one_letter_code
_entity_poly.pdbx_strand_id
1 'polypeptide(L)'
;MSNLQKLIENAKSGLSVQENISSDGWQAIAKQCGASEIREIEQRIVRLRAELETVEEWDGDTQDDINFAISSFTQLLKSAKGC
;
A
#
# COMPACT_ATOMS: atom_id res chain seq x y z
N MET A 1 -4.47 15.02 -2.41
CA MET A 1 -4.29 13.70 -3.06
C MET A 1 -2.88 13.65 -3.63
N SER A 2 -2.05 12.73 -3.14
CA SER A 2 -0.70 12.54 -3.66
C SER A 2 -0.72 11.74 -4.98
N ASN A 3 0.34 11.83 -5.78
CA ASN A 3 0.44 11.09 -7.06
C ASN A 3 0.31 9.58 -6.86
N LEU A 4 0.93 9.03 -5.81
CA LEU A 4 0.79 7.63 -5.43
C LEU A 4 -0.68 7.23 -5.21
N GLN A 5 -1.44 8.11 -4.55
CA GLN A 5 -2.86 7.86 -4.25
C GLN A 5 -3.68 7.79 -5.54
N LYS A 6 -3.41 8.69 -6.50
CA LYS A 6 -4.03 8.66 -7.83
C LYS A 6 -3.67 7.40 -8.61
N LEU A 7 -2.42 6.94 -8.53
CA LEU A 7 -1.99 5.71 -9.21
C LEU A 7 -2.71 4.48 -8.64
N ILE A 8 -2.88 4.41 -7.32
CA ILE A 8 -3.62 3.34 -6.64
C ILE A 8 -5.11 3.42 -6.97
N GLU A 9 -5.71 4.61 -6.94
CA GLU A 9 -7.11 4.82 -7.31
C GLU A 9 -7.38 4.44 -8.77
N ASN A 10 -6.49 4.82 -9.69
CA ASN A 10 -6.59 4.41 -11.10
C ASN A 10 -6.48 2.89 -11.27
N ALA A 11 -5.57 2.24 -10.53
CA ALA A 11 -5.46 0.78 -10.57
C ALA A 11 -6.68 0.08 -9.96
N LYS A 12 -7.35 0.72 -8.99
CA LYS A 12 -8.63 0.26 -8.41
C LYS A 12 -9.85 0.60 -9.25
N SER A 13 -9.78 1.59 -10.15
CA SER A 13 -10.93 2.11 -10.90
C SER A 13 -11.58 1.09 -11.86
N GLY A 14 -10.99 -0.08 -12.04
CA GLY A 14 -11.56 -1.19 -12.80
C GLY A 14 -11.75 -2.49 -12.01
N LEU A 15 -11.49 -2.48 -10.70
CA LEU A 15 -11.61 -3.63 -9.81
C LEU A 15 -12.90 -3.51 -9.00
N SER A 16 -13.59 -4.63 -8.79
CA SER A 16 -14.71 -4.67 -7.83
C SER A 16 -14.21 -4.32 -6.43
N VAL A 17 -15.11 -3.88 -5.53
CA VAL A 17 -14.75 -3.49 -4.15
C VAL A 17 -14.03 -4.62 -3.37
N GLN A 18 -14.26 -5.86 -3.77
CA GLN A 18 -13.66 -7.07 -3.20
C GLN A 18 -12.39 -7.53 -3.94
N GLU A 19 -12.07 -6.95 -5.10
CA GLU A 19 -10.93 -7.34 -5.90
C GLU A 19 -9.69 -6.50 -5.53
N ASN A 20 -8.62 -7.21 -5.19
CA ASN A 20 -7.34 -6.61 -4.92
C ASN A 20 -6.56 -6.32 -6.20
N ILE A 21 -5.72 -5.28 -6.18
CA ILE A 21 -4.80 -4.99 -7.28
C ILE A 21 -3.88 -6.19 -7.48
N SER A 22 -3.90 -6.76 -8.68
CA SER A 22 -3.03 -7.88 -9.05
C SER A 22 -1.56 -7.50 -8.94
N SER A 23 -0.68 -8.48 -8.80
CA SER A 23 0.78 -8.28 -8.76
C SER A 23 1.30 -7.44 -9.94
N ASP A 24 0.77 -7.66 -11.15
CA ASP A 24 1.14 -6.89 -12.35
C ASP A 24 0.73 -5.41 -12.24
N GLY A 25 -0.43 -5.13 -11.63
CA GLY A 25 -0.90 -3.78 -11.37
C GLY A 25 0.02 -3.04 -10.39
N TRP A 26 0.43 -3.71 -9.32
CA TRP A 26 1.42 -3.16 -8.40
C TRP A 26 2.78 -2.91 -9.05
N GLN A 27 3.20 -3.79 -9.97
CA GLN A 27 4.46 -3.62 -10.69
C GLN A 27 4.40 -2.44 -11.69
N ALA A 28 3.25 -2.22 -12.33
CA ALA A 28 3.02 -1.06 -13.18
C ALA A 28 3.01 0.27 -12.40
N ILE A 29 2.47 0.26 -11.17
CA ILE A 29 2.57 1.41 -10.25
C ILE A 29 4.02 1.62 -9.82
N ALA A 30 4.74 0.55 -9.47
CA ALA A 30 6.13 0.61 -9.03
C ALA A 30 7.04 1.30 -10.06
N LYS A 31 6.86 0.98 -11.35
CA LYS A 31 7.61 1.60 -12.47
C LYS A 31 7.37 3.11 -12.61
N GLN A 32 6.25 3.60 -12.10
CA GLN A 32 5.89 5.03 -12.13
C GLN A 32 6.24 5.75 -10.83
N CYS A 33 6.68 5.02 -9.80
CA CYS A 33 7.07 5.61 -8.52
C CYS A 33 8.48 6.21 -8.62
N GLY A 34 8.61 7.50 -8.32
CA GLY A 34 9.89 8.16 -8.12
C GLY A 34 10.29 8.22 -6.65
N ALA A 35 11.34 8.98 -6.35
CA ALA A 35 11.84 9.16 -4.98
C ALA A 35 10.77 9.75 -4.03
N SER A 36 9.88 10.60 -4.54
CA SER A 36 8.79 11.19 -3.77
C SER A 36 7.76 10.15 -3.36
N GLU A 37 7.32 9.31 -4.30
CA GLU A 37 6.35 8.24 -4.05
C GLU A 37 6.94 7.18 -3.11
N ILE A 38 8.22 6.81 -3.28
CA ILE A 38 8.93 5.90 -2.38
C ILE A 38 8.90 6.41 -0.94
N ARG A 39 9.21 7.69 -0.74
CA ARG A 39 9.21 8.31 0.59
C ARG A 39 7.81 8.35 1.21
N GLU A 40 6.80 8.58 0.39
CA GLU A 40 5.40 8.54 0.82
C GLU A 40 4.95 7.12 1.22
N ILE A 41 5.36 6.09 0.46
CA ILE A 41 5.10 4.69 0.80
C ILE A 41 5.74 4.34 2.15
N GLU A 42 7.00 4.75 2.38
CA GLU A 42 7.69 4.53 3.65
C GLU A 42 6.97 5.21 4.82
N GLN A 43 6.55 6.46 4.65
CA GLN A 43 5.78 7.20 5.65
C GLN A 43 4.44 6.52 5.96
N ARG A 44 3.74 6.01 4.93
CA ARG A 44 2.51 5.24 5.12
C ARG A 44 2.74 3.96 5.91
N ILE A 45 3.80 3.21 5.60
CA ILE A 45 4.15 1.99 6.35
C ILE A 45 4.41 2.31 7.82
N VAL A 46 5.17 3.37 8.11
CA VAL A 46 5.44 3.80 9.49
C VAL A 46 4.15 4.18 10.20
N ARG A 47 3.26 4.93 9.53
CA ARG A 47 1.97 5.32 10.11
C ARG A 47 1.08 4.12 10.40
N LEU A 48 0.98 3.17 9.48
CA LEU A 48 0.19 1.95 9.67
C LEU A 48 0.74 1.08 10.81
N ARG A 49 2.06 1.02 10.98
CA ARG A 49 2.66 0.32 12.14
C ARG A 49 2.33 1.00 13.45
N ALA A 50 2.37 2.33 13.50
CA ALA A 50 1.94 3.08 14.69
C ALA A 50 0.45 2.90 14.96
N GLU A 51 -0.38 2.81 13.92
CA GLU A 51 -1.81 2.52 14.04
C GLU A 51 -2.03 1.10 14.60
N LEU A 52 -1.30 0.10 14.09
CA LEU A 52 -1.34 -1.28 14.59
C LEU A 52 -1.02 -1.36 16.09
N GLU A 53 -0.06 -0.57 16.59
CA GLU A 53 0.27 -0.51 18.02
C GLU A 53 -0.86 0.11 18.87
N THR A 54 -1.76 0.89 18.26
CA THR A 54 -2.94 1.46 18.93
C THR A 54 -4.19 0.59 18.80
N VAL A 55 -4.18 -0.41 17.92
CA VAL A 55 -5.30 -1.34 17.77
C VAL A 55 -5.31 -2.29 18.96
N GLU A 56 -6.50 -2.48 19.52
CA GLU A 56 -6.70 -3.32 20.68
C GLU A 56 -6.48 -4.79 20.32
N GLU A 57 -5.86 -5.55 21.23
CA GLU A 57 -5.46 -6.95 20.96
C GLU A 57 -6.63 -7.87 20.58
N TRP A 58 -7.84 -7.55 21.05
CA TRP A 58 -9.05 -8.31 20.77
C TRP A 58 -9.64 -8.03 19.38
N ASP A 59 -9.21 -6.94 18.73
CA ASP A 59 -9.63 -6.56 17.38
C ASP A 59 -8.66 -7.13 16.33
N GLY A 60 -8.71 -8.46 16.19
CA GLY A 60 -7.88 -9.21 15.24
C GLY A 60 -8.18 -8.88 13.78
N ASP A 61 -9.44 -8.54 13.46
CA ASP A 61 -9.85 -8.20 12.08
C ASP A 61 -9.17 -6.90 11.64
N THR A 62 -9.19 -5.86 12.47
CA THR A 62 -8.49 -4.60 12.16
C THR A 62 -6.97 -4.79 12.09
N GLN A 63 -6.40 -5.63 12.96
CA GLN A 63 -4.97 -5.97 12.90
C GLN A 63 -4.62 -6.65 11.56
N ASP A 64 -5.43 -7.59 11.10
CA ASP A 64 -5.23 -8.30 9.85
C ASP A 64 -5.33 -7.36 8.65
N ASP A 65 -6.31 -6.45 8.65
CA ASP A 65 -6.46 -5.44 7.60
C ASP A 65 -5.25 -4.49 7.52
N ILE A 66 -4.77 -4.01 8.67
CA ILE A 66 -3.58 -3.15 8.73
C ILE A 66 -2.33 -3.92 8.27
N ASN A 67 -2.17 -5.17 8.71
CA ASN A 67 -1.06 -6.02 8.29
C ASN A 67 -1.09 -6.29 6.78
N PHE A 68 -2.29 -6.53 6.22
CA PHE A 68 -2.48 -6.70 4.78
C PHE A 68 -2.09 -5.43 4.01
N ALA A 69 -2.49 -4.25 4.50
CA ALA A 69 -2.09 -2.97 3.93
C ALA A 69 -0.56 -2.77 3.99
N ILE A 70 0.08 -3.03 5.14
CA ILE A 70 1.53 -2.95 5.31
C ILE A 70 2.25 -3.88 4.34
N SER A 71 1.79 -5.12 4.20
CA SER A 71 2.37 -6.11 3.29
C SER A 71 2.32 -5.63 1.84
N SER A 72 1.16 -5.13 1.40
CA SER A 72 0.95 -4.59 0.05
C SER A 72 1.89 -3.41 -0.24
N PHE A 73 1.97 -2.44 0.68
CA PHE A 73 2.88 -1.30 0.53
C PHE A 73 4.35 -1.71 0.56
N THR A 74 4.71 -2.71 1.35
CA THR A 74 6.09 -3.24 1.41
C THR A 74 6.47 -3.91 0.09
N GLN A 75 5.56 -4.67 -0.52
CA GLN A 75 5.79 -5.28 -1.82
C GLN A 75 5.92 -4.22 -2.93
N LEU A 76 5.10 -3.17 -2.89
CA LEU A 76 5.23 -2.03 -3.79
C LEU A 76 6.59 -1.34 -3.62
N LEU A 77 7.01 -1.08 -2.38
CA LEU A 77 8.29 -0.45 -2.07
C LEU A 77 9.47 -1.26 -2.60
N LYS A 78 9.46 -2.58 -2.41
CA LYS A 78 10.48 -3.48 -2.96
C LYS A 78 10.53 -3.43 -4.48
N SER A 79 9.37 -3.45 -5.12
CA SER A 79 9.26 -3.37 -6.58
C SER A 79 9.75 -2.02 -7.12
N ALA A 80 9.46 -0.92 -6.42
CA ALA A 80 9.87 0.43 -6.82
C ALA A 80 11.36 0.69 -6.62
N LYS A 81 11.97 0.09 -5.58
CA LYS A 81 13.42 0.20 -5.31
C LYS A 81 14.28 -0.78 -6.11
N GLY A 82 13.68 -1.85 -6.63
CA GLY A 82 14.37 -2.90 -7.37
C GLY A 82 14.38 -2.72 -8.89
N CYS A 83 13.80 -1.63 -9.41
CA CYS A 83 13.83 -1.26 -10.83
C CYS A 83 15.02 -0.35 -11.16
#